data_AF-A0A9N9LIW5-F1
#
_entry.id   AF-A0A9N9LIW5-F1
#
_cell.length_a   1.000
_cell.length_b   1.000
_cell.length_c   1.000
_cell.angle_alpha   90.00
_cell.angle_beta   90.00
_cell.angle_gamma   90.00
#
_symmetry.space_group_name_H-M   'P 1'
#
loop_
_entity.id
_entity.type
_entity.pdbx_description
1 polymer ?
#
loop_
_entity_poly.entity_id
_entity_poly.type
_entity_poly.pdbx_seq_one_letter_code
_entity_poly.pdbx_strand_id
1 'polypeptide(L)'
;MGGSPAGLSAALFIDHRQPSDFRAAARKDFERYGSVIIENTRATAVKKLDDGLFEITGAAGQVWKGRKVVLATGVQDIFPDIKGYTKC
;
A
#
# COMPACT_ATOMS: atom_id res chain seq x y z
N MET A 1 -4.47 -13.94 28.59
CA MET A 1 -4.67 -12.50 28.84
C MET A 1 -3.30 -11.88 29.11
N GLY A 2 -2.69 -11.26 28.10
CA GLY A 2 -1.35 -10.67 28.16
C GLY A 2 -1.15 -9.93 26.84
N GLY A 3 -0.79 -8.64 26.92
CA GLY A 3 -1.08 -7.61 25.91
C GLY A 3 -0.07 -7.50 24.78
N SER A 4 -0.65 -7.34 23.57
CA SER A 4 -0.01 -7.17 22.26
C SER A 4 1.08 -6.07 22.25
N PRO A 5 2.19 -6.24 21.50
CA PRO A 5 3.27 -5.29 21.42
C PRO A 5 2.87 -4.25 20.36
N ALA A 6 2.68 -3.01 20.79
CA ALA A 6 2.27 -1.92 19.93
C ALA A 6 3.20 -1.78 18.71
N GLY A 7 2.69 -2.13 17.53
CA GLY A 7 3.29 -1.79 16.25
C GLY A 7 3.24 -0.28 16.04
N LEU A 8 4.27 0.25 15.39
CA LEU A 8 4.48 1.68 15.18
C LEU A 8 3.32 2.28 14.35
N SER A 9 2.38 2.95 15.02
CA SER A 9 1.34 3.75 14.35
C SER A 9 1.96 5.00 13.72
N ALA A 10 2.11 5.00 12.40
CA ALA A 10 2.44 6.21 11.65
C ALA A 10 1.26 7.21 11.76
N ALA A 11 1.52 8.32 12.45
CA ALA A 11 0.56 9.37 12.82
C ALA A 11 0.12 10.25 11.62
N LEU A 12 -0.76 9.71 10.78
CA LEU A 12 -1.57 10.49 9.83
C LEU A 12 -3.08 10.22 9.96
N PHE A 13 -3.50 9.47 10.97
CA PHE A 13 -4.88 9.03 11.13
C PHE A 13 -5.64 9.91 12.13
N ILE A 14 -6.83 10.33 11.72
CA ILE A 14 -7.88 10.83 12.62
C ILE A 14 -8.02 9.83 13.78
N ASP A 15 -7.87 10.31 15.02
CA ASP A 15 -7.97 9.50 16.23
C ASP A 15 -9.28 8.68 16.25
N HIS A 16 -9.18 7.43 16.72
CA HIS A 16 -10.29 6.50 16.95
C HIS A 16 -11.07 5.98 15.72
N ARG A 17 -10.56 6.14 14.50
CA ARG A 17 -11.18 5.54 13.29
C ARG A 17 -10.44 4.27 12.87
N GLN A 18 -11.19 3.21 12.53
CA GLN A 18 -10.61 2.00 11.97
C GLN A 18 -9.89 2.34 10.66
N PRO A 19 -8.66 1.85 10.41
CA PRO A 19 -7.94 2.16 9.18
C PRO A 19 -8.67 1.77 7.90
N SER A 20 -9.56 0.78 7.96
CA SER A 20 -10.47 0.40 6.87
C SER A 20 -11.40 1.55 6.46
N ASP A 21 -11.95 2.26 7.44
CA ASP A 21 -12.97 3.30 7.22
C ASP A 21 -12.35 4.51 6.52
N PHE A 22 -11.11 4.84 6.89
CA PHE A 22 -10.33 5.88 6.22
C PHE A 22 -10.06 5.54 4.76
N ARG A 23 -9.61 4.31 4.47
CA ARG A 23 -9.37 3.86 3.08
C ARG A 23 -10.65 3.87 2.24
N ALA A 24 -11.78 3.47 2.84
CA ALA A 24 -13.07 3.50 2.17
C ALA A 24 -13.51 4.95 1.84
N ALA A 25 -13.37 5.87 2.80
CA ALA A 25 -13.67 7.29 2.57
C ALA A 25 -12.80 7.89 1.45
N ALA A 26 -11.49 7.64 1.47
CA ALA A 26 -10.58 8.11 0.43
C ALA A 26 -10.94 7.56 -0.97
N ARG A 27 -11.33 6.28 -1.07
CA ARG A 27 -11.78 5.69 -2.34
C ARG A 27 -13.02 6.41 -2.88
N LYS A 28 -14.00 6.68 -2.02
CA LYS A 28 -15.21 7.42 -2.37
C LYS A 28 -14.89 8.85 -2.83
N ASP A 29 -13.90 9.49 -2.21
CA ASP A 29 -13.46 10.81 -2.62
C ASP A 29 -12.86 10.83 -4.04
N PHE A 30 -12.18 9.75 -4.46
CA PHE A 30 -11.62 9.62 -5.81
C PHE A 30 -12.68 9.45 -6.90
N GLU A 31 -13.83 8.84 -6.60
CA GLU A 31 -14.94 8.67 -7.55
C GLU A 31 -15.42 10.02 -8.11
N ARG A 32 -15.24 11.11 -7.37
CA ARG A 32 -15.62 12.47 -7.80
C ARG A 32 -14.79 13.00 -8.97
N TYR A 33 -13.57 12.48 -9.19
CA TYR A 33 -12.63 13.06 -10.15
C TYR A 33 -12.64 12.38 -11.52
N GLY A 34 -13.35 11.25 -11.70
CA GLY A 34 -13.55 10.54 -12.98
C GLY A 34 -12.29 10.05 -13.73
N SER A 35 -11.10 10.44 -13.28
CA SER A 35 -9.80 10.25 -13.93
C SER A 35 -8.91 9.26 -13.19
N VAL A 36 -9.43 8.66 -12.12
CA VAL A 36 -8.70 7.71 -11.26
C VAL A 36 -9.27 6.31 -11.50
N ILE A 37 -8.39 5.37 -11.83
CA ILE A 37 -8.70 3.94 -11.91
C ILE A 37 -8.00 3.26 -10.73
N ILE A 38 -8.74 2.46 -9.97
CA ILE A 38 -8.23 1.75 -8.80
C ILE A 38 -8.20 0.26 -9.10
N GLU A 39 -7.01 -0.31 -9.18
CA GLU A 39 -6.78 -1.74 -9.38
C GLU A 39 -6.41 -2.41 -8.05
N ASN A 40 -7.21 -3.40 -7.62
CA ASN A 40 -6.91 -4.16 -6.40
C ASN A 40 -5.97 -5.34 -6.71
N THR A 41 -4.71 -5.03 -6.99
CA THR A 41 -3.69 -6.01 -7.38
C THR A 41 -2.33 -5.65 -6.79
N ARG A 42 -1.48 -6.66 -6.62
CA ARG A 42 -0.09 -6.46 -6.19
C ARG A 42 0.76 -6.11 -7.40
N ALA A 43 1.37 -4.93 -7.39
CA ALA A 43 2.46 -4.61 -8.30
C ALA A 43 3.71 -5.41 -7.88
N THR A 44 4.32 -6.13 -8.82
CA THR A 44 5.47 -7.00 -8.58
C THR A 44 6.78 -6.45 -9.14
N ALA A 45 6.70 -5.65 -10.20
CA ALA A 45 7.86 -5.00 -10.79
C ALA A 45 7.50 -3.64 -11.38
N VAL A 46 8.48 -2.76 -11.41
CA VAL A 46 8.45 -1.52 -12.19
C VAL A 46 9.78 -1.36 -12.92
N LYS A 47 9.73 -1.00 -14.19
CA LYS A 47 10.93 -0.69 -15.00
C LYS A 47 10.73 0.56 -15.82
N LYS A 48 11.82 1.29 -16.06
CA LYS A 48 11.85 2.37 -17.05
C LYS A 48 12.11 1.77 -18.42
N LEU A 49 11.34 2.19 -19.42
CA LEU A 49 11.48 1.80 -20.81
C LEU A 49 12.36 2.80 -21.57
N ASP A 50 12.87 2.38 -22.73
CA ASP A 50 13.73 3.20 -23.58
C ASP A 50 12.99 4.41 -24.18
N ASP A 51 11.67 4.31 -24.34
CA ASP A 51 10.78 5.40 -24.79
C ASP A 51 10.55 6.48 -23.71
N GLY A 52 11.13 6.29 -22.51
CA GLY A 52 11.02 7.21 -21.39
C GLY A 52 9.79 6.99 -20.50
N LEU A 53 8.91 6.04 -20.83
CA LEU A 53 7.81 5.63 -19.97
C LEU A 53 8.27 4.65 -18.88
N PHE A 54 7.40 4.43 -17.92
CA PHE A 54 7.51 3.34 -16.95
C PHE A 54 6.48 2.28 -17.26
N GLU A 55 6.88 1.02 -17.07
CA GLU A 55 6.02 -0.14 -17.15
C GLU A 55 5.91 -0.77 -15.76
N ILE A 56 4.69 -1.03 -15.31
CA ILE A 56 4.37 -1.71 -14.05
C ILE A 56 3.79 -3.07 -14.39
N THR A 57 4.29 -4.12 -13.74
CA THR A 57 3.76 -5.49 -13.87
C THR A 57 2.99 -5.87 -12.62
N GLY A 58 1.78 -6.39 -12.80
CA GLY A 58 0.92 -6.92 -11.75
C GLY A 58 1.13 -8.41 -11.51
N ALA A 59 0.72 -8.89 -10.34
CA ALA A 59 0.89 -10.29 -9.95
C ALA A 59 0.17 -11.29 -10.87
N ALA A 60 -0.91 -10.89 -11.54
CA ALA A 60 -1.62 -11.73 -12.50
C ALA A 60 -1.24 -11.43 -13.95
N GLY A 61 -0.05 -10.84 -14.18
CA GLY A 61 0.49 -10.57 -15.52
C GLY A 61 -0.06 -9.32 -16.20
N GLN A 62 -0.88 -8.52 -15.52
CA GLN A 62 -1.32 -7.23 -16.05
C GLN A 62 -0.14 -6.28 -16.23
N VAL A 63 -0.25 -5.38 -17.21
CA VAL A 63 0.79 -4.40 -17.51
C VAL A 63 0.17 -3.01 -17.67
N TRP A 64 0.75 -2.02 -16.99
CA TRP A 64 0.37 -0.62 -17.13
C TRP A 64 1.58 0.21 -17.55
N LYS A 65 1.34 1.22 -18.38
CA LYS A 65 2.37 2.18 -18.80
C LYS A 65 2.02 3.60 -18.37
N GLY A 66 3.02 4.36 -17.94
CA GLY A 66 2.82 5.74 -17.50
C GLY A 66 4.09 6.57 -17.56
N ARG A 67 3.93 7.90 -17.57
CA ARG A 67 5.07 8.83 -17.63
C ARG A 67 5.81 9.00 -16.31
N LYS A 68 5.12 8.79 -15.20
CA LYS A 68 5.62 8.98 -13.84
C LYS A 68 5.10 7.86 -12.96
N VAL A 69 5.91 7.47 -11.97
CA VAL A 69 5.55 6.48 -10.96
C VAL A 69 5.80 7.09 -9.59
N VAL A 70 4.82 6.95 -8.70
CA VAL A 70 4.94 7.31 -7.28
C VAL A 70 4.81 6.02 -6.47
N LEU A 71 5.84 5.69 -5.70
CA LEU A 71 5.82 4.50 -4.82
C LEU A 71 5.30 4.91 -3.44
N ALA A 72 4.13 4.39 -3.09
CA ALA A 72 3.47 4.64 -1.81
C ALA A 72 3.13 3.29 -1.12
N THR A 73 4.09 2.37 -1.09
CA THR A 73 3.90 0.98 -0.59
C THR A 73 3.82 0.88 0.93
N GLY A 74 4.03 1.98 1.65
CA GLY A 74 4.17 1.96 3.10
C GLY A 74 5.45 1.26 3.55
N VAL A 75 5.48 0.89 4.82
CA VAL A 75 6.57 0.16 5.47
C VAL A 75 5.99 -1.04 6.23
N GLN A 76 6.80 -2.07 6.41
CA GLN A 76 6.46 -3.24 7.22
C GLN A 76 7.63 -3.55 8.14
N ASP A 77 7.33 -3.81 9.41
CA ASP A 77 8.34 -4.26 10.37
C ASP A 77 8.79 -5.70 10.04
N ILE A 78 10.11 -5.89 9.94
CA ILE A 78 10.73 -7.21 9.79
C ILE A 78 11.22 -7.63 11.17
N PHE A 79 10.48 -8.55 11.80
CA PHE A 79 10.85 -9.07 13.10
C PHE A 79 11.91 -10.17 12.98
N PRO A 80 12.86 -10.25 13.93
CA PRO A 80 13.86 -11.31 13.94
C PRO A 80 13.22 -12.66 14.26
N ASP A 81 13.77 -13.74 13.70
CA ASP A 81 13.34 -15.12 13.95
C ASP A 81 13.86 -15.62 15.32
N ILE A 82 13.32 -15.02 16.39
CA ILE A 82 13.65 -15.36 17.77
C ILE A 82 12.38 -15.91 18.44
N LYS A 83 12.49 -17.12 18.99
CA LYS A 83 11.40 -17.81 19.68
C LYS A 83 10.90 -16.94 20.85
N GLY A 84 9.63 -16.52 20.78
CA GLY A 84 8.97 -15.69 21.80
C GLY A 84 8.60 -14.28 21.34
N TYR A 85 9.18 -13.78 20.23
CA TYR A 85 8.96 -12.41 19.76
C TYR A 85 7.54 -12.15 19.21
N THR A 86 6.91 -13.17 18.61
CA THR A 86 5.56 -13.08 18.02
C THR A 86 4.42 -13.29 19.02
N LYS A 87 4.72 -13.47 20.31
CA LYS A 87 3.73 -13.80 21.36
C LYS A 87 3.51 -12.73 22.42
N CYS A 88 4.23 -11.62 22.35
CA CYS A 88 3.82 -10.44 23.10
C CYS A 88 2.54 -9.91 22.46
#